data_AF-V4SGE1-F1
#
_entry.id   AF-V4SGE1-F1
#
_cell.length_a   1.000
_cell.length_b   1.000
_cell.length_c   1.000
_cell.angle_alpha   90.00
_cell.angle_beta   90.00
_cell.angle_gamma   90.00
#
_symmetry.space_group_name_H-M   'P 1'
#
loop_
_entity.id
_entity.type
_entity.pdbx_description
1 polymer ?
#
loop_
_entity_poly.entity_id
_entity_poly.type
_entity_poly.pdbx_seq_one_letter_code
_entity_poly.pdbx_strand_id
1 'polypeptide(L)'
;NFDTNCYFNVLPEECVATVFSLTCPLDACRSSLVSSSFRSAMDSDIIWDKFLPSDWLEIVSKSVSPLAFSSKKELFALLCHPFLIDDGKISFKLEKSSGKNSYILSARALSITWSSNPIYWSWVSMQESRFSEVAVLRTSNWLEIEGKIKTKMLSQNTMYGAYLIMKISDRA
;
A
#
# COMPACT_ATOMS: atom_id res chain seq x y z
N ASN A 1 -2.47 37.89 26.98
CA ASN A 1 -1.20 37.34 26.45
C ASN A 1 -0.99 35.96 27.03
N PHE A 2 -1.50 34.93 26.34
CA PHE A 2 -1.08 33.56 26.63
C PHE A 2 0.25 33.34 25.94
N ASP A 3 1.30 33.22 26.74
CA ASP A 3 2.64 32.87 26.30
C ASP A 3 2.59 31.45 25.72
N THR A 4 2.41 31.35 24.40
CA THR A 4 2.54 30.10 23.64
C THR A 4 4.00 29.90 23.29
N ASN A 5 4.87 29.99 24.29
CA ASN A 5 6.26 29.59 24.13
C ASN A 5 6.32 28.06 24.23
N CYS A 6 5.82 27.40 23.17
CA CYS A 6 5.91 25.97 23.04
C CYS A 6 7.41 25.64 22.94
N TYR A 7 7.98 25.03 23.99
CA TYR A 7 9.41 24.67 24.07
C TYR A 7 9.95 23.96 22.82
N PHE A 8 9.08 23.29 22.05
CA PHE A 8 9.39 22.67 20.77
C PHE A 8 9.79 23.64 19.66
N ASN A 9 9.36 24.91 19.71
CA ASN A 9 9.76 25.93 18.74
C ASN A 9 11.22 26.38 18.91
N VAL A 10 11.88 25.95 19.99
CA VAL A 10 13.30 26.23 20.27
C VAL A 10 14.21 25.14 19.70
N LEU A 11 13.66 23.97 19.36
CA LEU A 11 14.44 22.86 18.83
C LEU A 11 14.79 23.08 17.34
N PRO A 12 16.00 22.70 16.90
CA PRO A 12 16.33 22.64 15.49
C PRO A 12 15.35 21.74 14.73
N GLU A 13 15.02 22.11 13.50
CA GLU A 13 14.11 21.38 12.63
C GLU A 13 14.52 19.91 12.44
N GLU A 14 15.83 19.66 12.33
CA GLU A 14 16.40 18.32 12.19
C GLU A 14 16.14 17.43 13.42
N CYS A 15 16.17 18.01 14.64
CA CYS A 15 15.84 17.28 15.86
C CYS A 15 14.35 16.88 15.86
N VAL A 16 13.47 17.80 15.45
CA VAL A 16 12.03 17.53 15.33
C VAL A 16 11.77 16.46 14.27
N ALA A 17 12.42 16.57 13.11
CA ALA A 17 12.31 15.60 12.03
C ALA A 17 12.79 14.20 12.47
N THR A 18 13.88 14.12 13.22
CA THR A 18 14.38 12.87 13.77
C THR A 18 13.37 12.23 14.71
N VAL A 19 12.75 13.01 15.60
CA VAL A 19 11.68 12.50 16.50
C VAL A 19 10.49 11.98 15.70
N PHE A 20 10.02 12.72 14.70
CA PHE A 20 8.90 12.28 13.85
C PHE A 20 9.23 11.04 13.01
N SER A 21 10.48 10.87 12.59
CA SER A 21 10.92 9.68 11.87
C SER A 21 10.80 8.39 12.69
N LEU A 22 10.66 8.50 14.02
CA LEU A 22 10.46 7.40 14.96
C LEU A 22 8.98 7.14 15.29
N THR A 23 8.04 7.96 14.79
CA THR A 23 6.60 7.75 14.96
C THR A 23 5.99 7.10 13.71
N CYS A 24 4.67 6.88 13.69
CA CYS A 24 4.01 6.43 12.47
C CYS A 24 3.67 7.62 11.55
N PRO A 25 3.55 7.41 10.22
CA PRO A 25 3.18 8.46 9.27
C PRO A 25 1.93 9.25 9.66
N LEU A 26 0.92 8.58 10.23
CA LEU A 26 -0.31 9.25 10.67
C LEU A 26 -0.05 10.22 11.82
N ASP A 27 0.73 9.82 12.81
CA ASP A 27 1.02 10.66 13.98
C ASP A 27 1.88 11.86 13.57
N ALA A 28 2.91 11.63 12.75
CA ALA A 28 3.74 12.71 12.20
C ALA A 28 2.90 13.74 11.41
N CYS A 29 2.00 13.26 10.53
CA CYS A 29 1.08 14.14 9.80
C CYS A 29 0.12 14.91 10.70
N ARG A 30 -0.38 14.29 11.78
CA ARG A 30 -1.26 14.98 12.74
C ARG A 30 -0.51 16.04 13.55
N SER A 31 0.72 15.74 13.97
CA SER A 31 1.58 16.67 14.69
C SER A 31 1.91 17.91 13.85
N SER A 32 2.00 17.80 12.52
CA SER A 32 2.24 18.94 11.63
C SER A 32 1.16 20.03 11.65
N LEU A 33 -0.01 19.74 12.25
CA LEU A 33 -1.11 20.69 12.40
C LEU A 33 -0.95 21.56 13.67
N VAL A 34 -0.06 21.18 14.58
CA VAL A 34 0.07 21.79 15.90
C VAL A 34 0.96 23.05 15.88
N SER A 35 1.99 23.09 15.04
CA SER A 35 2.88 24.26 14.92
C SER A 35 3.48 24.42 13.52
N SER A 36 3.94 25.62 13.19
CA SER A 36 4.66 25.91 11.94
C SER A 36 6.01 25.17 11.88
N SER A 37 6.72 25.08 13.00
CA SER A 37 7.99 24.36 13.10
C SER A 37 7.81 22.87 12.78
N PHE A 38 6.75 22.25 13.28
CA PHE A 38 6.43 20.84 12.99
C PHE A 38 6.01 20.66 11.53
N ARG A 39 5.30 21.64 10.98
CA ARG A 39 4.93 21.62 9.56
C ARG A 39 6.16 21.69 8.66
N SER A 40 7.10 22.59 8.95
CA SER A 40 8.37 22.70 8.22
C SER A 40 9.15 21.39 8.27
N ALA A 41 9.29 20.81 9.47
CA ALA A 41 9.99 19.54 9.64
C ALA A 41 9.41 18.41 8.77
N MET A 42 8.10 18.41 8.51
CA MET A 42 7.42 17.43 7.64
C MET A 42 7.76 17.55 6.15
N ASP A 43 8.46 18.59 5.73
CA ASP A 43 8.99 18.71 4.37
C ASP A 43 10.42 18.17 4.25
N SER A 44 11.04 17.73 5.36
CA SER A 44 12.35 17.08 5.38
C SER A 44 12.30 15.64 4.89
N ASP A 45 13.22 15.29 4.00
CA ASP A 45 13.40 13.93 3.48
C ASP A 45 13.78 12.90 4.57
N ILE A 46 14.35 13.35 5.70
CA ILE A 46 14.74 12.47 6.83
C ILE A 46 13.56 11.64 7.31
N ILE A 47 12.37 12.25 7.36
CA ILE A 47 11.14 11.59 7.82
C ILE A 47 10.67 10.58 6.77
N TRP A 48 10.60 11.02 5.51
CA TRP A 48 10.06 10.20 4.43
C TRP A 48 10.97 9.03 4.06
N ASP A 49 12.27 9.13 4.29
CA ASP A 49 13.22 8.02 4.17
C ASP A 49 12.93 6.88 5.16
N LYS A 50 12.34 7.19 6.33
CA LYS A 50 11.91 6.16 7.30
C LYS A 50 10.53 5.60 7.00
N PHE A 51 9.65 6.41 6.41
CA PHE A 51 8.27 6.01 6.11
C PHE A 51 8.12 5.27 4.79
N LEU A 52 9.01 5.52 3.82
CA LEU A 52 9.07 4.77 2.58
C LEU A 52 9.70 3.39 2.82
N PRO A 53 9.24 2.35 2.09
CA PRO A 53 9.94 1.07 2.06
C PRO A 53 11.37 1.24 1.56
N SER A 54 12.33 0.50 2.11
CA SER A 54 13.73 0.58 1.66
C SER A 54 13.92 0.18 0.19
N ASP A 55 13.00 -0.61 -0.36
CA ASP A 55 12.95 -1.07 -1.74
C ASP A 55 11.99 -0.25 -2.63
N TRP A 56 11.62 0.97 -2.22
CA TRP A 56 10.64 1.79 -2.95
C TRP A 56 11.02 2.01 -4.43
N LEU A 57 12.31 2.13 -4.75
CA LEU A 57 12.80 2.25 -6.14
C LEU A 57 12.44 1.00 -6.97
N GLU A 58 12.63 -0.19 -6.41
CA GLU A 58 12.26 -1.46 -7.07
C GLU A 58 10.74 -1.52 -7.24
N ILE A 59 9.97 -1.09 -6.25
CA ILE A 59 8.50 -1.04 -6.31
C ILE A 59 8.03 -0.11 -7.43
N VAL A 60 8.55 1.12 -7.49
CA VAL A 60 8.19 2.11 -8.51
C VAL A 60 8.57 1.61 -9.91
N SER A 61 9.73 0.97 -10.06
CA SER A 61 10.20 0.44 -11.36
C SER A 61 9.28 -0.65 -11.94
N LYS A 62 8.52 -1.34 -11.08
CA LYS A 62 7.59 -2.40 -11.47
C LYS A 62 6.18 -1.89 -11.76
N SER A 63 5.93 -0.59 -11.56
CA SER A 63 4.63 0.01 -11.83
C SER A 63 4.28 -0.09 -13.31
N VAL A 64 3.06 -0.52 -13.60
CA VAL A 64 2.53 -0.57 -14.98
C VAL A 64 2.38 0.83 -15.56
N SER A 65 2.13 1.83 -14.72
CA SER A 65 2.04 3.24 -15.10
C SER A 65 3.15 4.06 -14.43
N PRO A 66 3.85 4.95 -15.15
CA PRO A 66 4.86 5.81 -14.55
C PRO A 66 4.29 6.64 -13.39
N LEU A 67 5.02 6.68 -12.27
CA LEU A 67 4.71 7.55 -11.14
C LEU A 67 5.61 8.78 -11.24
N ALA A 68 5.01 9.96 -11.38
CA ALA A 68 5.72 11.23 -11.36
C ALA A 68 5.61 11.84 -9.96
N PHE A 69 6.74 12.24 -9.39
CA PHE A 69 6.80 12.89 -8.08
C PHE A 69 8.03 13.81 -8.01
N SER A 70 7.94 14.84 -7.19
CA SER A 70 8.97 15.87 -6.98
C SER A 70 9.62 15.79 -5.60
N SER A 71 9.05 15.01 -4.68
CA SER A 71 9.55 14.81 -3.32
C SER A 71 9.21 13.41 -2.79
N LYS A 72 9.91 12.96 -1.74
CA LYS A 72 9.62 11.68 -1.07
C LYS A 72 8.26 11.69 -0.35
N LYS A 73 7.84 12.86 0.13
CA LYS A 73 6.50 13.12 0.66
C LYS A 73 5.41 12.84 -0.37
N GLU A 74 5.57 13.41 -1.55
CA GLU A 74 4.65 13.21 -2.67
C GLU A 74 4.65 11.74 -3.10
N LEU A 75 5.83 11.12 -3.20
CA LEU A 75 5.94 9.69 -3.46
C LEU A 75 5.17 8.86 -2.42
N PHE A 76 5.35 9.10 -1.13
CA PHE A 76 4.61 8.38 -0.08
C PHE A 76 3.10 8.53 -0.26
N ALA A 77 2.62 9.74 -0.56
CA ALA A 77 1.21 9.99 -0.81
C ALA A 77 0.69 9.24 -2.06
N LEU A 78 1.48 9.16 -3.13
CA LEU A 78 1.16 8.37 -4.32
C LEU A 78 1.12 6.88 -4.00
N LEU A 79 2.11 6.35 -3.27
CA LEU A 79 2.17 4.94 -2.91
C LEU A 79 1.04 4.53 -1.95
N CYS A 80 0.43 5.45 -1.20
CA CYS A 80 -0.80 5.18 -0.43
C CYS A 80 -2.02 4.90 -1.31
N HIS A 81 -2.00 5.32 -2.57
CA HIS A 81 -3.05 4.99 -3.53
C HIS A 81 -2.76 3.66 -4.21
N PRO A 82 -3.76 2.80 -4.41
CA PRO A 82 -3.53 1.50 -5.02
C PRO A 82 -3.12 1.61 -6.49
N PHE A 83 -2.00 1.01 -6.86
CA PHE A 83 -1.56 0.87 -8.26
C PHE A 83 -1.15 -0.57 -8.58
N LEU A 84 -0.96 -0.84 -9.87
CA LEU A 84 -0.66 -2.18 -10.37
C LEU A 84 0.83 -2.34 -10.68
N ILE A 85 1.37 -3.50 -10.31
CA ILE A 85 2.72 -3.96 -10.59
C ILE A 85 2.67 -5.38 -11.18
N ASP A 86 3.81 -5.90 -11.61
CA ASP A 86 3.97 -7.30 -12.05
C ASP A 86 2.98 -7.66 -13.18
N ASP A 87 3.08 -6.94 -14.30
CA ASP A 87 2.20 -7.05 -15.47
C ASP A 87 0.71 -6.90 -15.15
N GLY A 88 0.37 -6.12 -14.13
CA GLY A 88 -1.01 -5.90 -13.73
C GLY A 88 -1.58 -6.98 -12.83
N LYS A 89 -0.78 -7.97 -12.42
CA LYS A 89 -1.26 -9.13 -11.63
C LYS A 89 -1.26 -8.89 -10.13
N ILE A 90 -0.51 -7.90 -9.67
CA ILE A 90 -0.40 -7.55 -8.26
C ILE A 90 -0.77 -6.09 -8.10
N SER A 91 -1.63 -5.83 -7.14
CA SER A 91 -1.91 -4.50 -6.66
C SER A 91 -1.03 -4.20 -5.46
N PHE A 92 -0.37 -3.06 -5.46
CA PHE A 92 0.35 -2.56 -4.30
C PHE A 92 -0.25 -1.26 -3.77
N LYS A 93 -0.14 -1.05 -2.45
CA LYS A 93 -0.24 0.26 -1.80
C LYS A 93 0.51 0.23 -0.47
N LEU A 94 0.79 1.41 0.07
CA LEU A 94 1.13 1.59 1.47
C LEU A 94 -0.13 1.72 2.31
N GLU A 95 -0.13 1.09 3.48
CA GLU A 95 -1.11 1.35 4.52
C GLU A 95 -0.81 2.73 5.12
N LYS A 96 -1.72 3.69 4.87
CA LYS A 96 -1.49 5.12 5.12
C LYS A 96 -1.08 5.44 6.55
N SER A 97 -1.57 4.67 7.52
CA SER A 97 -1.32 4.92 8.94
C SER A 97 0.08 4.52 9.38
N SER A 98 0.56 3.38 8.90
CA SER A 98 1.78 2.73 9.37
C SER A 98 2.93 2.77 8.36
N GLY A 99 2.65 3.08 7.08
CA GLY A 99 3.62 3.01 5.99
C GLY A 99 3.99 1.59 5.60
N LYS A 100 3.22 0.57 6.02
CA LYS A 100 3.50 -0.83 5.72
C LYS A 100 2.97 -1.25 4.35
N ASN A 101 3.67 -2.15 3.69
CA ASN A 101 3.32 -2.67 2.37
C ASN A 101 2.03 -3.48 2.44
N SER A 102 1.09 -3.23 1.52
CA SER A 102 -0.16 -3.96 1.37
C SER A 102 -0.29 -4.44 -0.08
N TYR A 103 -0.60 -5.73 -0.25
CA TYR A 103 -0.69 -6.39 -1.55
C TYR A 103 -2.06 -7.02 -1.76
N ILE A 104 -2.53 -6.99 -3.01
CA ILE A 104 -3.66 -7.80 -3.47
C ILE A 104 -3.20 -8.56 -4.70
N LEU A 105 -3.40 -9.88 -4.70
CA LEU A 105 -3.11 -10.73 -5.85
C LEU A 105 -4.37 -10.85 -6.73
N SER A 106 -4.21 -10.68 -8.03
CA SER A 106 -5.26 -11.01 -9.00
C SER A 106 -5.54 -12.51 -9.02
N ALA A 107 -6.71 -12.92 -9.51
CA ALA A 107 -6.99 -14.34 -9.73
C ALA A 107 -5.98 -15.00 -10.69
N ARG A 108 -5.42 -14.24 -11.64
CA ARG A 108 -4.36 -14.69 -12.56
C ARG A 108 -3.00 -14.91 -11.88
N ALA A 109 -2.78 -14.36 -10.69
CA ALA A 109 -1.59 -14.59 -9.88
C ALA A 109 -1.74 -15.78 -8.91
N LEU A 110 -2.94 -16.37 -8.81
CA LEU A 110 -3.24 -17.48 -7.91
C LEU A 110 -3.17 -18.81 -8.65
N SER A 111 -2.84 -19.86 -7.90
CA SER A 111 -3.06 -21.24 -8.37
C SER A 111 -4.47 -21.65 -7.96
N ILE A 112 -5.34 -21.85 -8.95
CA ILE A 112 -6.74 -22.21 -8.74
C ILE A 112 -7.00 -23.55 -9.44
N THR A 113 -7.49 -24.53 -8.68
CA THR A 113 -7.74 -25.89 -9.17
C THR A 113 -8.76 -25.88 -10.32
N TRP A 114 -8.41 -26.57 -11.41
CA TRP A 114 -9.16 -26.64 -12.68
C TRP A 114 -9.46 -25.30 -13.36
N SER A 115 -8.73 -24.23 -13.05
CA SER A 115 -9.01 -22.88 -13.58
C SER A 115 -8.90 -22.72 -15.10
N SER A 116 -8.28 -23.68 -15.79
CA SER A 116 -8.25 -23.75 -17.26
C SER A 116 -9.47 -24.43 -17.87
N ASN A 117 -10.30 -25.11 -17.05
CA ASN A 117 -11.46 -25.84 -17.54
C ASN A 117 -12.71 -24.94 -17.57
N PRO A 118 -13.27 -24.65 -18.77
CA PRO A 118 -14.39 -23.74 -18.93
C PRO A 118 -15.72 -24.23 -18.33
N ILE A 119 -15.81 -25.53 -17.98
CA ILE A 119 -16.97 -26.09 -17.27
C ILE A 119 -17.03 -25.52 -15.85
N TYR A 120 -15.89 -25.46 -15.16
CA TYR A 120 -15.81 -25.04 -13.77
C TYR A 120 -15.61 -23.53 -13.62
N TRP A 121 -14.84 -22.92 -14.52
CA TRP A 121 -14.41 -21.53 -14.39
C TRP A 121 -14.64 -20.73 -15.67
N SER A 122 -14.99 -19.46 -15.52
CA SER A 122 -14.88 -18.49 -16.60
C SER A 122 -14.03 -17.30 -16.19
N TRP A 123 -13.23 -16.82 -17.12
CA TRP A 123 -12.43 -15.62 -16.97
C TRP A 123 -13.14 -14.48 -17.68
N VAL A 124 -13.46 -13.42 -16.93
CA VAL A 124 -14.23 -12.30 -17.45
C VAL A 124 -13.63 -10.98 -16.98
N SER A 125 -13.84 -9.92 -17.76
CA SER A 125 -13.59 -8.56 -17.32
C SER A 125 -14.78 -8.06 -16.50
N MET A 126 -14.51 -7.37 -15.40
CA MET A 126 -15.52 -6.71 -14.56
C MET A 126 -15.09 -5.28 -14.28
N GLN A 127 -16.01 -4.33 -14.46
CA GLN A 127 -15.71 -2.90 -14.28
C GLN A 127 -15.37 -2.55 -12.83
N GLU A 128 -15.93 -3.28 -11.87
CA GLU A 128 -15.66 -3.09 -10.44
C GLU A 128 -14.32 -3.70 -10.01
N SER A 129 -13.72 -4.54 -10.87
CA SER A 129 -12.40 -5.12 -10.63
C SER A 129 -11.31 -4.15 -11.04
N ARG A 130 -10.31 -4.02 -10.19
CA ARG A 130 -9.06 -3.33 -10.50
C ARG A 130 -8.10 -4.13 -11.37
N PHE A 131 -8.39 -5.40 -11.60
CA PHE A 131 -7.64 -6.32 -12.45
C PHE A 131 -8.40 -6.57 -13.75
N SER A 132 -7.68 -6.80 -14.84
CA SER A 132 -8.25 -7.01 -16.18
C SER A 132 -9.19 -8.20 -16.27
N GLU A 133 -8.92 -9.25 -15.50
CA GLU A 133 -9.72 -10.48 -15.47
C GLU A 133 -9.94 -10.95 -14.03
N VAL A 134 -11.14 -11.47 -13.80
CA VAL A 134 -11.52 -12.19 -12.58
C VAL A 134 -11.93 -13.61 -12.93
N ALA A 135 -11.73 -14.53 -11.97
CA ALA A 135 -12.21 -15.90 -12.08
C ALA A 135 -13.61 -16.01 -11.50
N VAL A 136 -14.57 -16.44 -12.30
CA VAL A 136 -15.94 -16.72 -11.90
C VAL A 136 -16.12 -18.23 -11.82
N LEU A 137 -16.40 -18.73 -10.62
CA LEU A 137 -16.73 -20.12 -10.39
C LEU A 137 -18.15 -20.40 -10.89
N ARG A 138 -18.31 -21.36 -11.80
CA ARG A 138 -19.60 -21.74 -12.40
C ARG A 138 -20.27 -22.83 -11.59
N THR A 139 -19.61 -23.98 -11.51
CA THR A 139 -20.11 -25.17 -10.83
C THR A 139 -18.91 -25.88 -10.22
N SER A 140 -18.93 -26.18 -8.92
CA SER A 140 -17.95 -27.06 -8.29
C SER A 140 -18.43 -27.48 -6.91
N ASN A 141 -17.98 -28.65 -6.46
CA ASN A 141 -18.15 -29.14 -5.09
C ASN A 141 -16.84 -29.05 -4.28
N TRP A 142 -15.77 -28.52 -4.90
CA TRP A 142 -14.44 -28.37 -4.32
C TRP A 142 -13.83 -27.03 -4.74
N LEU A 143 -13.29 -26.29 -3.77
CA LEU A 143 -12.61 -25.02 -4.03
C LEU A 143 -11.26 -25.01 -3.34
N GLU A 144 -10.21 -24.94 -4.13
CA GLU A 144 -8.83 -24.84 -3.67
C GLU A 144 -8.14 -23.71 -4.42
N ILE A 145 -7.59 -22.78 -3.64
CA ILE A 145 -6.93 -21.58 -4.12
C ILE A 145 -5.66 -21.42 -3.29
N GLU A 146 -4.52 -21.33 -3.96
CA GLU A 146 -3.24 -21.04 -3.33
C GLU A 146 -2.69 -19.71 -3.86
N GLY A 147 -2.19 -18.88 -2.93
CA GLY A 147 -1.44 -17.67 -3.23
C GLY A 147 -0.02 -17.77 -2.73
N LYS A 148 0.93 -17.18 -3.45
CA LYS A 148 2.34 -17.10 -3.05
C LYS A 148 2.80 -15.66 -3.11
N ILE A 149 3.48 -15.22 -2.05
CA ILE A 149 4.13 -13.91 -2.00
C ILE A 149 5.57 -14.08 -1.51
N LYS A 150 6.52 -13.40 -2.14
CA LYS A 150 7.91 -13.43 -1.70
C LYS A 150 7.99 -12.63 -0.39
N THR A 151 8.53 -13.24 0.66
CA THR A 151 8.66 -12.60 1.98
C THR A 151 9.43 -11.29 1.94
N LYS A 152 10.41 -11.15 1.03
CA LYS A 152 11.15 -9.90 0.81
C LYS A 152 10.27 -8.70 0.39
N MET A 153 9.07 -8.95 -0.12
CA MET A 153 8.11 -7.90 -0.47
C MET A 153 7.34 -7.41 0.77
N LEU A 154 7.25 -8.22 1.81
CA LEU A 154 6.53 -7.88 3.02
C LEU A 154 7.36 -6.95 3.89
N SER A 155 6.71 -6.02 4.57
CA SER A 155 7.37 -5.17 5.55
C SER A 155 7.84 -6.01 6.75
N GLN A 156 9.06 -5.74 7.21
CA GLN A 156 9.64 -6.41 8.38
C GLN A 156 8.81 -6.14 9.65
N ASN A 157 8.86 -7.09 10.59
CA ASN A 157 8.22 -6.99 11.91
C ASN A 157 6.74 -6.57 11.84
N THR A 158 6.02 -7.09 10.84
CA THR A 158 4.62 -6.72 10.57
C THR A 158 3.77 -7.98 10.56
N MET A 159 2.68 -7.97 11.32
CA MET A 159 1.68 -9.03 11.25
C MET A 159 0.74 -8.77 10.06
N TYR A 160 0.60 -9.77 9.21
CA TYR A 160 -0.25 -9.70 8.02
C TYR A 160 -1.53 -10.51 8.20
N GLY A 161 -2.65 -9.91 7.84
CA GLY A 161 -3.90 -10.63 7.60
C GLY A 161 -3.97 -11.08 6.13
N ALA A 162 -4.39 -12.33 5.90
CA ALA A 162 -4.68 -12.84 4.57
C ALA A 162 -6.20 -12.94 4.40
N TYR A 163 -6.70 -12.37 3.29
CA TYR A 163 -8.13 -12.32 2.98
C TYR A 163 -8.38 -12.77 1.55
N LEU A 164 -9.44 -13.55 1.36
CA LEU A 164 -9.96 -13.86 0.04
C LEU A 164 -11.01 -12.82 -0.34
N ILE A 165 -10.72 -12.00 -1.36
CA ILE A 165 -11.64 -10.97 -1.86
C ILE A 165 -12.49 -11.61 -2.96
N MET A 166 -13.79 -11.75 -2.68
CA MET A 166 -14.74 -12.34 -3.62
C MET A 166 -16.06 -11.55 -3.62
N LYS A 167 -16.79 -11.65 -4.74
CA LYS A 167 -18.18 -11.21 -4.84
C LYS A 167 -19.05 -12.46 -4.92
N ILE A 168 -20.02 -12.57 -4.03
CA ILE A 168 -21.06 -13.60 -4.10
C ILE A 168 -22.18 -13.02 -4.96
N SER A 169 -22.62 -13.78 -5.95
CA SER A 169 -23.78 -13.43 -6.77
C SER A 169 -24.88 -14.42 -6.45
N ASP A 170 -26.05 -13.90 -6.09
CA ASP A 170 -27.24 -14.72 -6.01
C ASP A 170 -27.59 -15.18 -7.43
N ARG A 171 -27.75 -16.49 -7.61
CA ARG A 171 -28.37 -17.00 -8.84
C ARG A 171 -29.83 -16.56 -8.82
N ALA A 172 -30.25 -15.82 -9.85
CA ALA A 172 -31.66 -15.73 -10.21
C ALA A 172 -32.16 -17.09 -10.70
#